data_AF-A0A2H9NTP2-F1
#
_entry.id   AF-A0A2H9NTP2-F1
#
_cell.length_a   1.000
_cell.length_b   1.000
_cell.length_c   1.000
_cell.angle_alpha   90.00
_cell.angle_beta   90.00
_cell.angle_gamma   90.00
#
_symmetry.space_group_name_H-M   'P 1'
#
loop_
_entity.id
_entity.type
_entity.pdbx_description
1 polymer ?
#
loop_
_entity_poly.entity_id
_entity_poly.type
_entity_poly.pdbx_seq_one_letter_code
_entity_poly.pdbx_strand_id
1 'polypeptide(L)'
;MIGGKTAKPISIADSDGNTVVVNNDGTEAINSGEIKIFVNGKEATVLNPQSIQPHQSATLKFLPSDFGPNLEIMVVSPSNSIKRIIDVEPFSVSNFVNNGDFEQGTSNNWVSLTGVTSSDKHNGLYSGQRTGGATVYTSSFIPYQDNTTTVNLDLYAKSVGAGGLSRLYAG
;
A
#
# COMPACT_ATOMS: atom_id res chain seq x y z
N MET A 1 3.83 -44.83 6.95
CA MET A 1 3.57 -43.61 6.15
C MET A 1 4.52 -42.54 6.66
N ILE A 2 5.53 -42.15 5.87
CA ILE A 2 6.32 -40.95 6.18
C ILE A 2 5.40 -39.78 5.86
N GLY A 3 4.96 -39.03 6.87
CA GLY A 3 4.21 -37.80 6.66
C GLY A 3 5.09 -36.85 5.84
N GLY A 4 4.74 -36.66 4.57
CA GLY A 4 5.44 -35.73 3.70
C GLY A 4 5.43 -34.36 4.38
N LYS A 5 6.62 -33.80 4.59
CA LYS A 5 6.79 -32.45 5.14
C LYS A 5 5.99 -31.52 4.23
N THR A 6 4.86 -31.03 4.71
CA THR A 6 4.09 -30.07 3.94
C THR A 6 4.92 -28.80 3.85
N ALA A 7 5.19 -28.38 2.62
CA ALA A 7 6.17 -27.34 2.36
C ALA A 7 5.54 -26.28 1.46
N LYS A 8 5.90 -25.04 1.74
CA LYS A 8 5.49 -23.82 1.03
C LYS A 8 6.68 -23.17 0.29
N PRO A 9 7.54 -23.93 -0.43
CA PRO A 9 8.65 -23.34 -1.16
C PRO A 9 8.14 -22.40 -2.24
N ILE A 10 8.95 -21.38 -2.52
CA ILE A 10 8.67 -20.40 -3.56
C ILE A 10 9.81 -20.32 -4.57
N SER A 11 9.47 -19.85 -5.76
CA SER A 11 10.39 -19.31 -6.76
C SER A 11 9.91 -17.93 -7.23
N ILE A 12 10.84 -17.15 -7.79
CA ILE A 12 10.53 -15.86 -8.42
C ILE A 12 10.46 -16.09 -9.92
N ALA A 13 9.27 -15.94 -10.51
CA ALA A 13 9.09 -16.03 -11.96
C ALA A 13 9.61 -14.77 -12.65
N ASP A 14 9.25 -13.61 -12.10
CA ASP A 14 9.61 -12.32 -12.67
C ASP A 14 9.68 -11.23 -11.59
N SER A 15 10.31 -10.11 -11.93
CA SER A 15 10.43 -8.95 -11.05
C SER A 15 10.72 -7.70 -11.87
N ASP A 16 9.96 -6.65 -11.64
CA ASP A 16 10.10 -5.36 -12.32
C ASP A 16 9.73 -4.23 -11.36
N GLY A 17 10.61 -3.22 -11.24
CA GLY A 17 10.48 -2.11 -10.30
C GLY A 17 10.11 -2.56 -8.89
N ASN A 18 8.89 -2.19 -8.45
CA ASN A 18 8.34 -2.50 -7.13
C ASN A 18 7.41 -3.72 -7.12
N THR A 19 7.56 -4.62 -8.10
CA THR A 19 6.73 -5.82 -8.25
C THR A 19 7.57 -7.08 -8.34
N VAL A 20 7.03 -8.17 -7.81
CA VAL A 20 7.61 -9.51 -7.90
C VAL A 20 6.52 -10.53 -8.15
N VAL A 21 6.74 -11.43 -9.10
CA VAL A 21 5.86 -12.56 -9.37
C VAL A 21 6.40 -13.77 -8.63
N VAL A 22 5.66 -14.22 -7.62
CA VAL A 22 6.02 -15.34 -6.75
C VAL A 22 5.20 -16.57 -7.13
N ASN A 23 5.88 -17.67 -7.42
CA ASN A 23 5.24 -18.98 -7.57
C ASN A 23 5.23 -19.70 -6.23
N ASN A 24 4.11 -20.35 -5.91
CA ASN A 24 4.07 -21.34 -4.85
C ASN A 24 4.41 -22.72 -5.45
N ASP A 25 5.65 -23.14 -5.31
CA ASP A 25 6.12 -24.45 -5.80
C ASP A 25 5.75 -25.59 -4.83
N GLY A 26 5.10 -25.25 -3.71
CA GLY A 26 4.70 -26.16 -2.65
C GLY A 26 3.41 -26.90 -2.88
N THR A 27 3.07 -27.73 -1.89
CA THR A 27 1.83 -28.52 -1.85
C THR A 27 0.75 -27.93 -0.93
N GLU A 28 1.07 -26.86 -0.21
CA GLU A 28 0.15 -26.11 0.65
C GLU A 28 0.00 -24.66 0.20
N ALA A 29 -1.17 -24.08 0.46
CA ALA A 29 -1.39 -22.66 0.24
C ALA A 29 -0.49 -21.80 1.14
N ILE A 30 0.10 -20.76 0.56
CA ILE A 30 0.74 -19.68 1.31
C ILE A 30 -0.36 -18.71 1.70
N ASN A 31 -0.52 -18.45 2.99
CA ASN A 31 -1.57 -17.57 3.49
C ASN A 31 -1.19 -16.10 3.30
N SER A 32 -2.20 -15.23 3.29
CA SER A 32 -1.95 -13.79 3.25
C SER A 32 -1.09 -13.36 4.45
N GLY A 33 -0.02 -12.62 4.16
CA GLY A 33 0.96 -12.17 5.16
C GLY A 33 2.10 -13.15 5.49
N GLU A 34 2.10 -14.37 4.95
CA GLU A 34 3.22 -15.31 5.15
C GLU A 34 4.44 -14.99 4.27
N ILE A 35 4.25 -14.25 3.16
CA ILE A 35 5.37 -13.76 2.35
C ILE A 35 5.90 -12.45 2.94
N LYS A 36 7.22 -12.41 3.14
CA LYS A 36 7.96 -11.20 3.45
C LYS A 36 8.90 -10.86 2.30
N ILE A 37 9.08 -9.57 2.04
CA ILE A 37 10.00 -9.06 1.04
C ILE A 37 10.99 -8.15 1.75
N PHE A 38 12.27 -8.32 1.48
CA PHE A 38 13.34 -7.47 1.96
C PHE A 38 14.06 -6.85 0.77
N VAL A 39 14.49 -5.60 0.91
CA VAL A 39 15.31 -4.90 -0.08
C VAL A 39 16.56 -4.40 0.63
N ASN A 40 17.74 -4.82 0.16
CA ASN A 40 19.03 -4.59 0.81
C ASN A 40 19.04 -4.92 2.32
N GLY A 41 18.33 -5.98 2.69
CA GLY A 41 18.22 -6.44 4.09
C GLY A 41 17.20 -5.71 4.96
N LYS A 42 16.49 -4.68 4.45
CA LYS A 42 15.39 -4.01 5.16
C LYS A 42 14.04 -4.56 4.71
N GLU A 43 13.14 -4.85 5.66
CA GLU A 43 11.80 -5.36 5.33
C GLU A 43 11.00 -4.29 4.58
N ALA A 44 10.43 -4.66 3.43
CA ALA A 44 9.54 -3.86 2.62
C ALA A 44 8.08 -4.17 2.96
N THR A 45 7.21 -3.18 2.81
CA THR A 45 5.77 -3.37 3.03
C THR A 45 5.13 -3.99 1.80
N VAL A 46 4.53 -5.17 1.91
CA VAL A 46 3.71 -5.75 0.83
C VAL A 46 2.37 -5.01 0.77
N LEU A 47 2.06 -4.38 -0.36
CA LEU A 47 0.89 -3.51 -0.54
C LEU A 47 -0.39 -4.27 -0.91
N ASN A 48 -0.26 -5.49 -1.43
CA ASN A 48 -1.36 -6.36 -1.84
C ASN A 48 -1.18 -7.79 -1.30
N PRO A 49 -1.12 -7.97 0.04
CA PRO A 49 -0.94 -9.28 0.63
C PRO A 49 -2.13 -10.19 0.28
N GLN A 50 -1.84 -11.36 -0.25
CA GLN A 50 -2.84 -12.31 -0.73
C GLN A 50 -2.35 -13.74 -0.50
N SER A 51 -3.29 -14.70 -0.45
CA SER A 51 -2.93 -16.11 -0.43
C SER A 51 -2.51 -16.59 -1.82
N ILE A 52 -1.58 -17.53 -1.87
CA ILE A 52 -1.10 -18.15 -3.12
C ILE A 52 -1.34 -19.65 -3.00
N GLN A 53 -2.27 -20.16 -3.80
CA GLN A 53 -2.60 -21.59 -3.81
C GLN A 53 -1.42 -22.44 -4.33
N PRO A 54 -1.34 -23.74 -3.99
CA PRO A 54 -0.31 -24.63 -4.53
C PRO A 54 -0.23 -24.55 -6.05
N HIS A 55 1.00 -24.46 -6.57
CA HIS A 55 1.29 -24.40 -8.00
C HIS A 55 0.63 -23.21 -8.74
N GLN A 56 0.30 -22.14 -8.01
CA GLN A 56 -0.16 -20.88 -8.57
C GLN A 56 0.88 -19.77 -8.37
N SER A 57 0.71 -18.70 -9.14
CA SER A 57 1.55 -17.51 -9.08
C SER A 57 0.74 -16.32 -8.57
N ALA A 58 1.40 -15.40 -7.87
CA ALA A 58 0.82 -14.10 -7.53
C ALA A 58 1.82 -12.98 -7.82
N THR A 59 1.31 -11.85 -8.31
CA THR A 59 2.09 -10.62 -8.39
C THR A 59 1.94 -9.85 -7.09
N LEU A 60 3.05 -9.69 -6.38
CA LEU A 60 3.13 -8.89 -5.17
C LEU A 60 3.78 -7.55 -5.48
N LYS A 61 3.18 -6.49 -4.97
CA LYS A 61 3.67 -5.12 -5.02
C LYS A 61 4.22 -4.76 -3.65
N PHE A 62 5.39 -4.14 -3.58
CA PHE A 62 6.03 -3.81 -2.32
C PHE A 62 6.52 -2.36 -2.27
N LEU A 63 6.56 -1.79 -1.06
CA LEU A 63 7.22 -0.52 -0.79
C LEU A 63 8.51 -0.77 0.01
N PRO A 64 9.69 -0.56 -0.59
CA PRO A 64 10.95 -0.55 0.14
C PRO A 64 11.30 0.84 0.68
N SER A 65 12.34 0.89 1.52
CA SER A 65 12.99 2.14 1.94
C SER A 65 14.21 2.51 1.09
N ASP A 66 14.75 1.56 0.32
CA ASP A 66 15.86 1.79 -0.59
C ASP A 66 15.37 1.70 -2.04
N PHE A 67 15.79 2.65 -2.86
CA PHE A 67 15.46 2.77 -4.29
C PHE A 67 16.73 2.94 -5.11
N GLY A 68 16.65 2.59 -6.39
CA GLY A 68 17.75 2.72 -7.33
C GLY A 68 18.10 1.40 -8.01
N PRO A 69 19.18 1.41 -8.81
CA PRO A 69 19.56 0.25 -9.60
C PRO A 69 20.28 -0.80 -8.75
N ASN A 70 20.18 -2.06 -9.18
CA ASN A 70 20.92 -3.20 -8.63
C ASN A 70 20.74 -3.44 -7.11
N LEU A 71 19.53 -3.31 -6.59
CA LEU A 71 19.23 -3.67 -5.20
C LEU A 71 19.00 -5.18 -5.07
N GLU A 72 19.49 -5.77 -3.97
CA GLU A 72 19.16 -7.16 -3.63
C GLU A 72 17.77 -7.21 -3.01
N ILE A 73 16.84 -7.88 -3.69
CA ILE A 73 15.60 -8.32 -3.06
C ILE A 73 15.75 -9.73 -2.51
N MET A 74 15.14 -9.97 -1.37
CA MET A 74 14.98 -11.30 -0.78
C MET A 74 13.50 -11.53 -0.47
N VAL A 75 12.89 -12.49 -1.16
CA VAL A 75 11.51 -12.93 -0.90
C VAL A 75 11.58 -14.16 -0.01
N VAL A 76 10.85 -14.14 1.10
CA VAL A 76 10.87 -15.19 2.12
C VAL A 76 9.47 -15.78 2.26
N SER A 77 9.38 -17.10 2.17
CA SER A 77 8.20 -17.88 2.55
C SER A 77 8.48 -18.67 3.83
N PRO A 78 7.48 -19.37 4.40
CA PRO A 78 7.69 -20.26 5.54
C PRO A 78 8.69 -21.41 5.30
N SER A 79 9.07 -21.70 4.05
CA SER A 79 9.90 -22.86 3.70
C SER A 79 11.24 -22.53 3.05
N ASN A 80 11.39 -21.38 2.40
CA ASN A 80 12.67 -20.95 1.81
C ASN A 80 12.74 -19.43 1.64
N SER A 81 13.90 -18.96 1.21
CA SER A 81 14.10 -17.59 0.72
C SER A 81 14.77 -17.62 -0.64
N ILE A 82 14.40 -16.68 -1.51
CA ILE A 82 14.96 -16.50 -2.85
C ILE A 82 15.47 -15.07 -2.95
N LYS A 83 16.66 -14.90 -3.51
CA LYS A 83 17.30 -13.60 -3.75
C LYS A 83 17.33 -13.28 -5.23
N ARG A 84 17.17 -12.00 -5.57
CA ARG A 84 17.31 -11.50 -6.95
C ARG A 84 17.83 -10.06 -6.93
N ILE A 85 18.61 -9.69 -7.93
CA ILE A 85 19.03 -8.29 -8.14
C ILE A 85 18.04 -7.65 -9.11
N ILE A 86 17.49 -6.51 -8.73
CA ILE A 86 16.54 -5.74 -9.54
C ILE A 86 16.80 -4.24 -9.41
N ASP A 87 16.28 -3.48 -10.37
CA ASP A 87 16.15 -2.05 -10.22
C ASP A 87 14.83 -1.76 -9.51
N VAL A 88 14.86 -0.92 -8.47
CA VAL A 88 13.69 -0.54 -7.68
C VAL A 88 13.40 0.93 -7.94
N GLU A 89 12.22 1.20 -8.48
CA GLU A 89 11.83 2.55 -8.86
C GLU A 89 11.14 3.31 -7.72
N PRO A 90 11.39 4.62 -7.56
CA PRO A 90 10.60 5.45 -6.66
C PRO A 90 9.16 5.54 -7.17
N PHE A 91 8.20 5.46 -6.24
CA PHE A 91 6.79 5.66 -6.56
C PHE A 91 6.56 7.09 -7.09
N SER A 92 6.34 7.22 -8.40
CA SER A 92 5.93 8.47 -9.02
C SER A 92 4.41 8.52 -9.10
N VAL A 93 3.76 9.07 -8.07
CA VAL A 93 2.33 9.43 -8.14
C VAL A 93 2.17 10.93 -7.92
N SER A 94 1.29 11.56 -8.69
CA SER A 94 0.95 12.98 -8.52
C SER A 94 0.15 13.23 -7.25
N ASN A 95 -0.53 12.21 -6.72
CA ASN A 95 -1.28 12.26 -5.47
C ASN A 95 -1.28 10.87 -4.81
N PHE A 96 -0.92 10.80 -3.52
CA PHE A 96 -0.94 9.56 -2.73
C PHE A 96 -2.33 9.23 -2.16
N VAL A 97 -3.22 10.23 -2.08
CA VAL A 97 -4.55 10.08 -1.52
C VAL A 97 -5.53 9.72 -2.63
N ASN A 98 -5.96 8.45 -2.66
CA ASN A 98 -6.99 8.00 -3.59
C ASN A 98 -8.30 8.72 -3.25
N ASN A 99 -8.96 9.24 -4.28
CA ASN A 99 -10.18 10.03 -4.14
C ASN A 99 -9.99 11.25 -3.20
N GLY A 100 -8.81 11.88 -3.26
CA GLY A 100 -8.49 13.05 -2.43
C GLY A 100 -9.24 14.33 -2.83
N ASP A 101 -9.71 14.41 -4.07
CA ASP A 101 -10.51 15.50 -4.63
C ASP A 101 -12.03 15.25 -4.55
N PHE A 102 -12.46 14.03 -4.20
CA PHE A 102 -13.86 13.60 -4.09
C PHE A 102 -14.65 13.57 -5.41
N GLU A 103 -13.98 13.72 -6.56
CA GLU A 103 -14.65 13.82 -7.86
C GLU A 103 -15.28 12.50 -8.34
N GLN A 104 -15.03 11.39 -7.62
CA GLN A 104 -15.74 10.13 -7.81
C GLN A 104 -17.18 10.16 -7.27
N GLY A 105 -17.60 11.26 -6.62
CA GLY A 105 -18.95 11.41 -6.06
C GLY A 105 -19.25 10.46 -4.88
N THR A 106 -18.21 9.88 -4.27
CA THR A 106 -18.32 8.97 -3.14
C THR A 106 -17.28 9.30 -2.07
N SER A 107 -17.51 8.84 -0.84
CA SER A 107 -16.53 8.93 0.26
C SER A 107 -15.64 7.68 0.35
N ASN A 108 -15.51 6.91 -0.74
CA ASN A 108 -14.66 5.73 -0.76
C ASN A 108 -13.21 6.11 -0.42
N ASN A 109 -12.51 5.23 0.30
CA ASN A 109 -11.15 5.44 0.82
C ASN A 109 -11.03 6.48 1.95
N TRP A 110 -12.15 6.98 2.48
CA TRP A 110 -12.20 7.92 3.59
C TRP A 110 -13.08 7.39 4.72
N VAL A 111 -12.60 7.54 5.95
CA VAL A 111 -13.30 7.10 7.15
C VAL A 111 -13.90 8.30 7.89
N SER A 112 -15.07 8.07 8.48
CA SER A 112 -15.83 9.05 9.27
C SER A 112 -16.39 10.24 8.50
N LEU A 113 -16.22 10.32 7.17
CA LEU A 113 -17.05 11.22 6.36
C LEU A 113 -18.52 10.78 6.44
N THR A 114 -19.41 11.76 6.47
CA THR A 114 -20.86 11.55 6.41
C THR A 114 -21.32 11.37 4.96
N GLY A 115 -20.55 11.87 4.00
CA GLY A 115 -20.76 11.68 2.58
C GLY A 115 -19.92 12.65 1.75
N VAL A 116 -20.36 12.91 0.52
CA VAL A 116 -19.87 14.00 -0.32
C VAL A 116 -21.01 15.00 -0.60
N THR A 117 -20.67 16.26 -0.86
CA THR A 117 -21.62 17.33 -1.18
C THR A 117 -21.17 18.12 -2.41
N SER A 118 -22.12 18.72 -3.13
CA SER A 118 -21.87 19.63 -4.24
C SER A 118 -22.07 21.12 -3.91
N SER A 119 -22.52 21.45 -2.68
CA SER A 119 -22.84 22.82 -2.26
C SER A 119 -21.62 23.63 -1.80
N ASP A 120 -20.66 22.96 -1.16
CA ASP A 120 -19.54 23.60 -0.44
C ASP A 120 -18.19 23.03 -0.89
N LYS A 121 -18.04 22.92 -2.21
CA LYS A 121 -16.87 22.35 -2.87
C LYS A 121 -15.78 23.39 -3.12
N HIS A 122 -14.53 22.93 -3.07
CA HIS A 122 -13.38 23.72 -3.49
C HIS A 122 -12.94 23.24 -4.88
N ASN A 123 -13.31 23.99 -5.92
CA ASN A 123 -13.19 23.56 -7.33
C ASN A 123 -13.90 22.20 -7.58
N GLY A 124 -13.99 21.77 -8.84
CA GLY A 124 -14.64 20.49 -9.17
C GLY A 124 -16.15 20.44 -8.93
N LEU A 125 -16.68 19.23 -8.75
CA LEU A 125 -18.10 18.91 -8.57
C LEU A 125 -18.47 18.55 -7.13
N TYR A 126 -17.52 18.04 -6.34
CA TYR A 126 -17.80 17.50 -5.01
C TYR A 126 -16.77 17.92 -3.96
N SER A 127 -17.15 17.80 -2.69
CA SER A 127 -16.23 17.81 -1.54
C SER A 127 -16.68 16.81 -0.48
N GLY A 128 -15.74 16.27 0.28
CA GLY A 128 -16.04 15.43 1.44
C GLY A 128 -16.74 16.23 2.53
N GLN A 129 -17.83 15.69 3.08
CA GLN A 129 -18.60 16.33 4.14
C GLN A 129 -18.57 15.48 5.42
N ARG A 130 -18.39 16.16 6.56
CA ARG A 130 -18.54 15.60 7.90
C ARG A 130 -19.54 16.43 8.70
N THR A 131 -20.56 15.79 9.26
CA THR A 131 -21.52 16.43 10.17
C THR A 131 -21.31 16.01 11.62
N GLY A 132 -20.92 16.94 12.50
CA GLY A 132 -20.56 16.66 13.89
C GLY A 132 -19.07 16.39 14.09
N GLY A 133 -18.66 16.13 15.34
CA GLY A 133 -17.25 15.89 15.67
C GLY A 133 -16.79 14.47 15.32
N ALA A 134 -15.74 14.33 14.52
CA ALA A 134 -14.92 13.11 14.43
C ALA A 134 -13.59 13.43 13.74
N THR A 135 -12.60 12.58 13.94
CA THR A 135 -11.37 12.59 13.12
C THR A 135 -11.68 11.96 11.77
N VAL A 136 -11.39 12.68 10.69
CA VAL A 136 -11.45 12.16 9.32
C VAL A 136 -10.05 11.72 8.92
N TYR A 137 -9.93 10.54 8.33
CA TYR A 137 -8.68 10.02 7.82
C TYR A 137 -8.92 9.19 6.56
N THR A 138 -7.89 9.05 5.75
CA THR A 138 -7.91 8.20 4.56
C THR A 138 -7.27 6.85 4.87
N SER A 139 -7.75 5.79 4.22
CA SER A 139 -7.07 4.49 4.19
C SER A 139 -5.93 4.45 3.17
N SER A 140 -5.70 5.54 2.44
CA SER A 140 -4.55 5.64 1.55
C SER A 140 -3.25 5.54 2.33
N PHE A 141 -2.40 4.66 1.86
CA PHE A 141 -1.04 4.57 2.32
C PHE A 141 -0.17 5.60 1.60
N ILE A 142 0.46 6.49 2.36
CA ILE A 142 1.45 7.43 1.84
C ILE A 142 2.83 6.77 2.01
N PRO A 143 3.50 6.38 0.92
CA PRO A 143 4.81 5.77 0.99
C PRO A 143 5.83 6.79 1.51
N TYR A 144 6.46 6.46 2.63
CA TYR A 144 7.58 7.22 3.17
C TYR A 144 8.88 6.51 2.78
N GLN A 145 9.74 7.18 1.99
CA GLN A 145 10.91 6.54 1.38
C GLN A 145 12.10 6.54 2.36
N ASP A 146 12.29 7.60 3.15
CA ASP A 146 13.32 7.74 4.20
C ASP A 146 13.16 9.08 4.97
N ASN A 147 14.11 9.39 5.89
CA ASN A 147 14.17 10.66 6.62
C ASN A 147 14.52 11.90 5.78
N THR A 148 14.72 11.76 4.47
CA THR A 148 14.97 12.84 3.52
C THR A 148 13.79 13.09 2.59
N THR A 149 12.81 12.17 2.58
CA THR A 149 11.61 12.25 1.75
C THR A 149 10.72 13.38 2.24
N THR A 150 10.57 14.41 1.41
CA THR A 150 9.59 15.47 1.65
C THR A 150 8.33 15.15 0.88
N VAL A 151 7.22 14.97 1.60
CA VAL A 151 5.88 14.87 1.02
C VAL A 151 5.17 16.20 1.27
N ASN A 152 4.60 16.79 0.22
CA ASN A 152 3.75 17.96 0.36
C ASN A 152 2.33 17.53 0.71
N LEU A 153 1.80 18.10 1.79
CA LEU A 153 0.40 17.92 2.18
C LEU A 153 -0.37 19.19 1.85
N ASP A 154 -1.22 19.11 0.84
CA ASP A 154 -2.14 20.19 0.45
C ASP A 154 -3.58 19.79 0.77
N LEU A 155 -4.29 20.67 1.50
CA LEU A 155 -5.68 20.46 1.89
C LEU A 155 -6.47 21.77 1.84
N TYR A 156 -7.62 21.73 1.16
CA TYR A 156 -8.63 22.77 1.23
C TYR A 156 -9.79 22.31 2.10
N ALA A 157 -9.95 22.94 3.26
CA ALA A 157 -11.03 22.63 4.20
C ALA A 157 -11.75 23.91 4.63
N LYS A 158 -13.06 23.77 4.87
CA LYS A 158 -13.91 24.83 5.41
C LYS A 158 -14.78 24.25 6.52
N SER A 159 -14.99 25.02 7.57
CA SER A 159 -15.97 24.69 8.61
C SER A 159 -17.24 25.53 8.39
N VAL A 160 -18.40 24.88 8.48
CA VAL A 160 -19.71 25.55 8.41
C VAL A 160 -20.37 25.39 9.78
N GLY A 161 -20.38 26.46 10.57
CA GLY A 161 -20.95 26.49 11.94
C GLY A 161 -19.91 26.76 13.04
N ALA A 162 -20.37 26.85 14.30
CA ALA A 162 -19.60 27.32 15.45
C ALA A 162 -18.51 26.35 15.97
N GLY A 163 -18.09 25.36 15.18
CA GLY A 163 -17.16 24.29 15.61
C GLY A 163 -15.70 24.48 15.22
N GLY A 164 -15.37 25.43 14.33
CA GLY A 164 -14.01 25.62 13.80
C GLY A 164 -13.44 24.39 13.07
N LEU A 165 -12.22 24.51 12.54
CA LEU A 165 -11.41 23.35 12.14
C LEU A 165 -10.45 23.05 13.30
N SER A 166 -10.69 21.97 14.03
CA SER A 166 -10.09 21.83 15.36
C SER A 166 -8.66 21.30 15.37
N ARG A 167 -8.09 20.85 14.23
CA ARG A 167 -6.65 20.59 13.94
C ARG A 167 -6.51 19.73 12.67
N LEU A 168 -5.43 19.91 11.90
CA LEU A 168 -4.95 18.96 10.90
C LEU A 168 -3.82 18.12 11.53
N TYR A 169 -3.91 16.79 11.42
CA TYR A 169 -2.87 15.87 11.87
C TYR A 169 -2.29 15.14 10.65
N ALA A 170 -0.97 15.10 10.54
CA ALA A 170 -0.24 14.23 9.63
C ALA A 170 0.69 13.36 10.49
N GLY A 171 0.59 12.04 10.34
CA GLY A 171 1.32 11.06 11.12
C GLY A 171 1.28 9.69 10.48
#